data_AF-A0A9D1V9R1-F1
#
_entry.id   AF-A0A9D1V9R1-F1
#
_cell.length_a   1.000
_cell.length_b   1.000
_cell.length_c   1.000
_cell.angle_alpha   90.00
_cell.angle_beta   90.00
_cell.angle_gamma   90.00
#
_symmetry.space_group_name_H-M   'P 1'
#
loop_
_entity.id
_entity.type
_entity.pdbx_description
1 polymer ?
#
loop_
_entity_poly.entity_id
_entity_poly.type
_entity_poly.pdbx_seq_one_letter_code
_entity_poly.pdbx_strand_id
1 'polypeptide(L)'
;MTLCELFTPLISYMVSCRSEAARGKAPEQELLMSHLMREMARIRKTGAASRELNQEALEDACRYTAFYIDYMVHEGAFPYARQWQDVGRSRYNELAGDEKFFDYMRRWLEEDTPQAREHLRLMYDMVASGFSGSLGRRSVRLEELMRRTAEILAIMPEEEATRTLFGQQAESPARLASPRNPVLRGLCICGIGAAALVLACIYYLHSYRSATDSLRHELSETQKLIEAKAMRHALNADTLVAVRERKQPRDANAENKADLAPAPRALPSPQPSAAPPQQTPQMTSTAPSDGSTQAAPAAPPAEESGTEPAPDNKEQTSSSAETK
;
A
#
# COMPACT_ATOMS: atom_id res chain seq x y z
N MET A 1 -34.03 13.03 -20.68
CA MET A 1 -33.02 13.55 -19.71
C MET A 1 -31.85 12.59 -19.76
N THR A 2 -30.62 13.06 -19.94
CA THR A 2 -29.47 12.15 -20.14
C THR A 2 -28.80 11.77 -18.81
N LEU A 3 -28.11 10.62 -18.76
CA LEU A 3 -27.27 10.24 -17.61
C LEU A 3 -26.23 11.32 -17.27
N CYS A 4 -25.65 11.96 -18.27
CA CYS A 4 -24.63 12.98 -18.06
C CYS A 4 -25.19 14.19 -17.31
N GLU A 5 -26.36 14.70 -17.72
CA GLU A 5 -27.04 15.81 -17.03
C GLU A 5 -27.34 15.48 -15.57
N LEU A 6 -27.72 14.23 -15.31
CA LEU A 6 -28.09 13.78 -13.97
C LEU A 6 -26.89 13.75 -13.02
N PHE A 7 -25.74 13.28 -13.48
CA PHE A 7 -24.53 13.08 -12.68
C PHE A 7 -23.56 14.27 -12.71
N THR A 8 -23.67 15.19 -13.68
CA THR A 8 -22.79 16.37 -13.81
C THR A 8 -22.66 17.17 -12.50
N PRO A 9 -23.74 17.49 -11.75
CA PRO A 9 -23.60 18.25 -10.50
C PRO A 9 -22.72 17.55 -9.46
N LEU A 10 -22.81 16.22 -9.36
CA LEU A 10 -21.99 15.42 -8.45
C LEU A 10 -20.52 15.42 -8.88
N ILE A 11 -20.26 15.22 -10.18
CA ILE A 11 -18.89 15.24 -10.73
C ILE A 11 -18.25 16.60 -10.52
N SER A 12 -18.94 17.69 -10.88
CA SER A 12 -18.45 19.05 -10.70
C SER A 12 -18.16 19.35 -9.23
N TYR A 13 -19.07 18.95 -8.32
CA TYR A 13 -18.85 19.11 -6.88
C TYR A 13 -17.59 18.38 -6.41
N MET A 14 -17.39 17.12 -6.80
CA MET A 14 -16.19 16.36 -6.45
C MET A 14 -14.90 17.00 -6.99
N VAL A 15 -14.92 17.52 -8.22
CA VAL A 15 -13.77 18.24 -8.80
C VAL A 15 -13.47 19.51 -7.99
N SER A 16 -14.49 20.30 -7.62
CA SER A 16 -14.34 21.47 -6.76
C SER A 16 -13.78 21.11 -5.39
N CYS A 17 -14.32 20.09 -4.72
CA CYS A 17 -13.82 19.61 -3.43
C CYS A 17 -12.36 19.16 -3.50
N ARG A 18 -11.98 18.43 -4.56
CA ARG A 18 -10.60 18.00 -4.77
C ARG A 18 -9.67 19.19 -5.00
N SER A 19 -10.10 20.19 -5.76
CA SER A 19 -9.36 21.44 -5.96
C SER A 19 -9.16 22.21 -4.64
N GLU A 20 -10.20 22.33 -3.82
CA GLU A 20 -10.10 22.96 -2.50
C GLU A 20 -9.22 22.16 -1.53
N ALA A 21 -9.32 20.83 -1.54
CA ALA A 21 -8.43 19.96 -0.77
C ALA A 21 -6.96 20.16 -1.17
N ALA A 22 -6.65 20.29 -2.46
CA ALA A 22 -5.31 20.60 -2.95
C ALA A 22 -4.81 21.99 -2.48
N ARG A 23 -5.72 22.91 -2.13
CA ARG A 23 -5.41 24.22 -1.54
C ARG A 23 -5.35 24.20 -0.01
N GLY A 24 -5.52 23.03 0.63
CA GLY A 24 -5.57 22.88 2.08
C GLY A 24 -6.90 23.33 2.70
N LYS A 25 -7.95 23.51 1.90
CA LYS A 25 -9.30 23.92 2.32
C LYS A 25 -10.32 22.80 2.10
N ALA A 26 -9.93 21.56 2.40
CA ALA A 26 -10.83 20.42 2.22
C ALA A 26 -12.09 20.59 3.09
N PRO A 27 -13.29 20.27 2.56
CA PRO A 27 -14.50 20.24 3.39
C PRO A 27 -14.40 19.13 4.43
N GLU A 28 -15.10 19.30 5.56
CA GLU A 28 -15.22 18.27 6.59
C GLU A 28 -15.80 16.97 6.00
N GLN A 29 -15.33 15.83 6.50
CA GLN A 29 -15.71 14.50 5.98
C GLN A 29 -17.22 14.27 6.04
N GLU A 30 -17.86 14.66 7.14
CA GLU A 30 -19.31 14.49 7.35
C GLU A 30 -20.12 15.34 6.36
N LEU A 31 -19.66 16.58 6.10
CA LEU A 31 -20.29 17.47 5.12
C LEU A 31 -20.16 16.91 3.70
N LEU A 32 -18.97 16.44 3.32
CA LEU A 32 -18.74 15.80 2.03
C LEU A 32 -19.63 14.56 1.87
N MET A 33 -19.62 13.66 2.86
CA MET A 33 -20.38 12.41 2.81
C MET A 33 -21.89 12.67 2.76
N SER A 34 -22.41 13.57 3.60
CA SER A 34 -23.84 13.91 3.61
C SER A 34 -24.29 14.53 2.28
N HIS A 35 -23.47 15.38 1.67
CA HIS A 35 -23.74 15.93 0.34
C HIS A 35 -23.74 14.85 -0.74
N LEU A 36 -22.73 13.97 -0.75
CA LEU A 36 -22.64 12.88 -1.73
C LEU A 36 -23.81 11.90 -1.62
N MET A 37 -24.20 11.51 -0.39
CA MET A 37 -25.34 10.62 -0.18
C MET A 37 -26.65 11.28 -0.60
N ARG A 38 -26.81 12.59 -0.37
CA ARG A 38 -27.96 13.36 -0.84
C ARG A 38 -28.03 13.40 -2.36
N GLU A 39 -26.92 13.69 -3.03
CA GLU A 39 -26.87 13.72 -4.49
C GLU A 39 -27.12 12.34 -5.10
N MET A 40 -26.52 11.27 -4.56
CA MET A 40 -26.79 9.90 -5.02
C MET A 40 -28.27 9.52 -4.83
N ALA A 41 -28.91 9.94 -3.74
CA ALA A 41 -30.34 9.73 -3.53
C ALA A 41 -31.20 10.55 -4.51
N ARG A 42 -30.82 11.81 -4.79
CA ARG A 42 -31.47 12.66 -5.80
C ARG A 42 -31.39 12.01 -7.18
N ILE A 43 -30.20 11.56 -7.57
CA ILE A 43 -29.94 10.88 -8.85
C ILE A 43 -30.86 9.68 -9.02
N ARG A 44 -30.92 8.78 -8.02
CA ARG A 44 -31.80 7.61 -8.06
C ARG A 44 -33.27 7.99 -8.17
N LYS A 45 -33.72 8.95 -7.37
CA LYS A 45 -35.12 9.39 -7.36
C LYS A 45 -35.52 10.03 -8.71
N THR A 46 -34.70 10.93 -9.23
CA THR A 46 -34.95 11.61 -10.51
C THR A 46 -34.82 10.66 -11.68
N GLY A 47 -33.81 9.77 -11.67
CA GLY A 47 -33.63 8.76 -12.70
C GLY A 47 -34.77 7.74 -12.76
N ALA A 48 -35.24 7.25 -11.60
CA ALA A 48 -36.39 6.32 -11.53
C ALA A 48 -37.71 6.96 -11.99
N ALA A 49 -37.85 8.28 -11.91
CA ALA A 49 -39.00 9.00 -12.44
C ALA A 49 -38.96 9.17 -13.97
N SER A 50 -37.78 9.02 -14.58
CA SER A 50 -37.60 9.12 -16.02
C SER A 50 -37.97 7.79 -16.68
N ARG A 51 -38.98 7.79 -17.56
CA ARG A 51 -39.38 6.59 -18.33
C ARG A 51 -38.35 6.15 -19.39
N GLU A 52 -37.40 7.02 -19.70
CA GLU A 52 -36.40 6.80 -20.75
C GLU A 52 -35.18 6.01 -20.26
N LEU A 53 -34.93 5.99 -18.93
CA LEU A 53 -33.77 5.30 -18.37
C LEU A 53 -34.16 3.90 -17.87
N ASN A 54 -33.42 2.89 -18.32
CA ASN A 54 -33.48 1.57 -17.72
C ASN A 54 -32.95 1.64 -16.27
N GLN A 55 -33.73 1.14 -15.32
CA GLN A 55 -33.37 1.15 -13.91
C GLN A 55 -32.05 0.40 -13.62
N GLU A 56 -31.79 -0.69 -14.33
CA GLU A 56 -30.53 -1.44 -14.19
C GLU A 56 -29.33 -0.61 -14.67
N ALA A 57 -29.51 0.12 -15.78
CA ALA A 57 -28.51 1.03 -16.31
C ALA A 57 -28.18 2.17 -15.33
N LEU A 58 -29.22 2.74 -14.71
CA LEU A 58 -29.06 3.77 -13.69
C LEU A 58 -28.30 3.24 -12.46
N GLU A 59 -28.56 2.00 -12.06
CA GLU A 59 -27.86 1.37 -10.94
C GLU A 59 -26.39 1.06 -11.27
N ASP A 60 -26.09 0.61 -12.48
CA ASP A 60 -24.71 0.47 -12.98
C ASP A 60 -24.00 1.83 -12.96
N ALA A 61 -24.68 2.90 -13.38
CA ALA A 61 -24.15 4.26 -13.33
C ALA A 61 -23.84 4.75 -11.91
N CYS A 62 -24.75 4.49 -10.97
CA CYS A 62 -24.51 4.77 -9.56
C CYS A 62 -23.31 3.98 -9.02
N ARG A 63 -23.10 2.75 -9.49
CA ARG A 63 -22.04 1.87 -9.00
C ARG A 63 -20.65 2.39 -9.39
N TYR A 64 -20.39 2.64 -10.67
CA TYR A 64 -19.09 3.18 -11.07
C TYR A 64 -18.85 4.62 -10.60
N THR A 65 -19.92 5.39 -10.35
CA THR A 65 -19.83 6.69 -9.68
C THR A 65 -19.33 6.56 -8.24
N ALA A 66 -19.75 5.52 -7.51
CA ALA A 66 -19.22 5.26 -6.17
C ALA A 66 -17.71 4.97 -6.20
N PHE A 67 -17.24 4.19 -7.19
CA PHE A 67 -15.82 3.93 -7.38
C PHE A 67 -15.04 5.21 -7.72
N TYR A 68 -15.63 6.07 -8.55
CA TYR A 68 -15.07 7.38 -8.85
C TYR A 68 -14.93 8.25 -7.60
N ILE A 69 -15.95 8.31 -6.75
CA ILE A 69 -15.92 9.07 -5.49
C ILE A 69 -14.79 8.56 -4.60
N ASP A 70 -14.73 7.25 -4.36
CA ASP A 70 -13.73 6.65 -3.49
C ASP A 70 -12.31 6.94 -3.99
N TYR A 71 -12.09 6.77 -5.29
CA TYR A 71 -10.81 7.10 -5.93
C TYR A 71 -10.45 8.58 -5.75
N MET A 72 -11.40 9.50 -5.96
CA MET A 72 -11.15 10.94 -5.87
C MET A 72 -10.82 11.38 -4.44
N VAL A 73 -11.36 10.71 -3.42
CA VAL A 73 -11.02 10.97 -2.02
C VAL A 73 -9.64 10.39 -1.67
N HIS A 74 -9.37 9.15 -2.06
CA HIS A 74 -8.09 8.47 -1.76
C HIS A 74 -6.89 9.12 -2.44
N GLU A 75 -7.02 9.44 -3.73
CA GLU A 75 -5.98 10.09 -4.53
C GLU A 75 -6.00 11.61 -4.42
N GLY A 76 -7.04 12.16 -3.79
CA GLY A 76 -7.14 13.58 -3.49
C GLY A 76 -6.28 13.97 -2.28
N ALA A 77 -6.03 15.27 -2.13
CA ALA A 77 -5.30 15.82 -0.98
C ALA A 77 -6.20 15.94 0.27
N PHE A 78 -7.14 15.01 0.49
CA PHE A 78 -8.07 15.06 1.62
C PHE A 78 -7.38 14.60 2.92
N PRO A 79 -7.57 15.31 4.05
CA PRO A 79 -6.91 14.96 5.31
C PRO A 79 -7.38 13.63 5.91
N TYR A 80 -8.59 13.19 5.55
CA TYR A 80 -9.24 11.97 6.02
C TYR A 80 -9.21 10.80 5.04
N ALA A 81 -8.46 10.89 3.92
CA ALA A 81 -8.41 9.83 2.90
C ALA A 81 -8.16 8.43 3.50
N ARG A 82 -7.27 8.32 4.49
CA ARG A 82 -6.93 7.03 5.15
C ARG A 82 -8.06 6.44 6.01
N GLN A 83 -8.98 7.27 6.46
CA GLN A 83 -10.13 6.90 7.29
C GLN A 83 -11.43 6.93 6.48
N TRP A 84 -11.32 7.15 5.17
CA TRP A 84 -12.48 7.19 4.30
C TRP A 84 -13.17 5.83 4.30
N GLN A 85 -14.47 5.86 4.51
CA GLN A 85 -15.30 4.68 4.38
C GLN A 85 -15.75 4.57 2.91
N ASP A 86 -15.17 3.61 2.19
CA ASP A 86 -15.46 3.39 0.78
C ASP A 86 -16.98 3.26 0.52
N VAL A 87 -17.51 4.13 -0.31
CA VAL A 87 -18.91 4.13 -0.75
C VAL A 87 -19.20 2.87 -1.57
N GLY A 88 -18.28 2.48 -2.45
CA GLY A 88 -18.36 1.26 -3.25
C GLY A 88 -18.47 0.01 -2.37
N ARG A 89 -17.64 -0.08 -1.33
CA ARG A 89 -17.66 -1.19 -0.38
C ARG A 89 -18.92 -1.19 0.47
N SER A 90 -19.28 -0.05 1.06
CA SER A 90 -20.41 0.03 1.99
C SER A 90 -21.76 -0.17 1.33
N ARG A 91 -21.95 0.29 0.09
CA ARG A 91 -23.23 0.21 -0.64
C ARG A 91 -23.35 -1.02 -1.52
N TYR A 92 -22.27 -1.46 -2.15
CA TYR A 92 -22.29 -2.52 -3.18
C TYR A 92 -21.48 -3.76 -2.82
N ASN A 93 -20.80 -3.75 -1.66
CA ASN A 93 -19.92 -4.84 -1.21
C ASN A 93 -18.80 -5.15 -2.22
N GLU A 94 -18.26 -4.12 -2.87
CA GLU A 94 -17.20 -4.26 -3.88
C GLU A 94 -15.86 -3.71 -3.38
N LEU A 95 -14.82 -4.55 -3.43
CA LEU A 95 -13.48 -4.24 -2.89
C LEU A 95 -12.51 -3.67 -3.94
N ALA A 96 -12.74 -3.96 -5.22
CA ALA A 96 -11.89 -3.59 -6.36
C ALA A 96 -12.66 -2.70 -7.35
N GLY A 97 -13.17 -1.57 -6.84
CA GLY A 97 -14.03 -0.68 -7.64
C GLY A 97 -13.31 -0.03 -8.82
N ASP A 98 -12.01 0.23 -8.69
CA ASP A 98 -11.20 0.87 -9.72
C ASP A 98 -10.92 -0.04 -10.93
N GLU A 99 -10.66 -1.34 -10.71
CA GLU A 99 -10.55 -2.32 -11.80
C GLU A 99 -11.90 -2.55 -12.48
N LYS A 100 -12.95 -2.73 -11.68
CA LYS A 100 -14.31 -2.94 -12.18
C LYS A 100 -14.87 -1.75 -12.94
N PHE A 101 -14.47 -0.53 -12.59
CA PHE A 101 -14.79 0.65 -13.40
C PHE A 101 -14.41 0.41 -14.87
N PHE A 102 -13.20 -0.07 -15.13
CA PHE A 102 -12.77 -0.32 -16.49
C PHE A 102 -13.37 -1.58 -17.10
N ASP A 103 -13.81 -2.56 -16.30
CA ASP A 103 -14.65 -3.67 -16.79
C ASP A 103 -15.98 -3.16 -17.33
N TYR A 104 -16.65 -2.27 -16.59
CA TYR A 104 -17.87 -1.61 -17.06
C TYR A 104 -17.61 -0.82 -18.34
N MET A 105 -16.51 -0.07 -18.40
CA MET A 105 -16.17 0.72 -19.58
C MET A 105 -15.97 -0.16 -20.81
N ARG A 106 -15.25 -1.28 -20.66
CA ARG A 106 -15.04 -2.27 -21.72
C ARG A 106 -16.35 -2.90 -22.17
N ARG A 107 -17.22 -3.29 -21.24
CA ARG A 107 -18.55 -3.82 -21.55
C ARG A 107 -19.35 -2.83 -22.41
N TRP A 108 -19.42 -1.56 -22.00
CA TRP A 108 -20.17 -0.56 -22.77
C TRP A 108 -19.51 -0.22 -24.12
N LEU A 109 -18.20 -0.40 -24.28
CA LEU A 109 -17.51 -0.26 -25.57
C LEU A 109 -17.88 -1.36 -26.57
N GLU A 110 -18.29 -2.53 -26.09
CA GLU A 110 -18.74 -3.65 -26.94
C GLU A 110 -20.19 -3.48 -27.42
N GLU A 111 -20.96 -2.59 -26.77
CA GLU A 111 -22.36 -2.34 -27.07
C GLU A 111 -22.54 -1.09 -27.93
N ASP A 112 -23.12 -1.22 -29.15
CA ASP A 112 -23.49 -0.07 -29.98
C ASP A 112 -24.97 0.31 -29.77
N THR A 113 -25.30 0.71 -28.55
CA THR A 113 -26.65 1.19 -28.19
C THR A 113 -26.62 2.66 -27.74
N PRO A 114 -27.72 3.42 -27.89
CA PRO A 114 -27.79 4.79 -27.37
C PRO A 114 -27.50 4.87 -25.87
N GLN A 115 -27.95 3.87 -25.11
CA GLN A 115 -27.69 3.75 -23.68
C GLN A 115 -26.20 3.55 -23.38
N ALA A 116 -25.52 2.67 -24.12
CA ALA A 116 -24.09 2.45 -23.98
C ALA A 116 -23.31 3.75 -24.23
N ARG A 117 -23.70 4.54 -25.24
CA ARG A 117 -23.10 5.85 -25.51
C ARG A 117 -23.27 6.84 -24.35
N GLU A 118 -24.43 6.87 -23.68
CA GLU A 118 -24.60 7.72 -22.49
C GLU A 118 -23.69 7.29 -21.32
N HIS A 119 -23.55 5.98 -21.08
CA HIS A 119 -22.65 5.45 -20.09
C HIS A 119 -21.19 5.77 -20.40
N LEU A 120 -20.77 5.52 -21.64
CA LEU A 120 -19.43 5.84 -22.12
C LEU A 120 -19.13 7.33 -21.99
N ARG A 121 -20.10 8.20 -22.29
CA ARG A 121 -19.94 9.64 -22.09
C ARG A 121 -19.71 10.00 -20.63
N LEU A 122 -20.53 9.47 -19.72
CA LEU A 122 -20.39 9.72 -18.29
C LEU A 122 -19.03 9.22 -17.75
N MET A 123 -18.61 8.02 -18.16
CA MET A 123 -17.32 7.44 -17.77
C MET A 123 -16.14 8.22 -18.38
N TYR A 124 -16.27 8.68 -19.62
CA TYR A 124 -15.29 9.55 -20.27
C TYR A 124 -15.10 10.85 -19.48
N ASP A 125 -16.20 11.49 -19.06
CA ASP A 125 -16.16 12.72 -18.25
C ASP A 125 -15.50 12.49 -16.87
N MET A 126 -15.72 11.33 -16.25
CA MET A 126 -15.03 10.95 -15.00
C MET A 126 -13.52 10.74 -15.19
N VAL A 127 -13.10 10.10 -16.28
CA VAL A 127 -11.67 9.96 -16.60
C VAL A 127 -11.06 11.33 -16.92
N ALA A 128 -11.78 12.17 -17.67
CA ALA A 128 -11.37 13.52 -18.03
C ALA A 128 -11.21 14.44 -16.82
N SER A 129 -12.03 14.27 -15.78
CA SER A 129 -11.89 14.99 -14.50
C SER A 129 -10.70 14.50 -13.65
N GLY A 130 -10.01 13.45 -14.12
CA GLY A 130 -8.77 12.94 -13.57
C GLY A 130 -8.92 11.63 -12.80
N PHE A 131 -9.96 10.84 -13.03
CA PHE A 131 -10.00 9.44 -12.61
C PHE A 131 -9.04 8.61 -13.46
N SER A 132 -8.20 7.78 -12.82
CA SER A 132 -7.34 6.84 -13.56
C SER A 132 -7.36 5.41 -13.02
N GLY A 133 -8.05 5.19 -11.90
CA GLY A 133 -8.23 3.89 -11.26
C GLY A 133 -6.95 3.04 -11.22
N SER A 134 -7.09 1.75 -11.52
CA SER A 134 -6.00 0.77 -11.52
C SER A 134 -5.04 0.90 -12.71
N LEU A 135 -5.44 1.59 -13.78
CA LEU A 135 -4.62 1.76 -14.98
C LEU A 135 -3.57 2.87 -14.83
N GLY A 136 -3.75 3.81 -13.89
CA GLY A 136 -2.82 4.93 -13.68
C GLY A 136 -2.84 5.97 -14.81
N ARG A 137 -2.46 7.22 -14.49
CA ARG A 137 -2.69 8.41 -15.35
C ARG A 137 -1.99 8.43 -16.72
N ARG A 138 -0.92 7.67 -16.92
CA ARG A 138 -0.10 7.68 -18.16
C ARG A 138 0.09 6.28 -18.72
N SER A 139 -0.88 5.41 -18.50
CA SER A 139 -0.81 4.09 -19.12
C SER A 139 -1.29 4.16 -20.56
N VAL A 140 -0.53 3.50 -21.44
CA VAL A 140 -0.91 3.25 -22.83
C VAL A 140 -2.30 2.60 -22.91
N ARG A 141 -2.67 1.78 -21.91
CA ARG A 141 -3.99 1.15 -21.82
C ARG A 141 -5.12 2.15 -21.58
N LEU A 142 -4.92 3.13 -20.69
CA LEU A 142 -5.91 4.18 -20.43
C LEU A 142 -6.07 5.08 -21.66
N GLU A 143 -4.96 5.46 -22.30
CA GLU A 143 -4.95 6.26 -23.52
C GLU A 143 -5.72 5.57 -24.65
N GLU A 144 -5.48 4.27 -24.88
CA GLU A 144 -6.18 3.49 -25.91
C GLU A 144 -7.69 3.35 -25.61
N LEU A 145 -8.07 3.13 -24.34
CA LEU A 145 -9.48 3.08 -23.94
C LEU A 145 -10.18 4.43 -24.18
N MET A 146 -9.54 5.53 -23.79
CA MET A 146 -10.08 6.87 -23.98
C MET A 146 -10.19 7.24 -25.45
N ARG A 147 -9.22 6.84 -26.28
CA ARG A 147 -9.24 7.04 -27.74
C ARG A 147 -10.45 6.33 -28.37
N ARG A 148 -10.64 5.04 -28.10
CA ARG A 148 -11.80 4.28 -28.60
C ARG A 148 -13.13 4.86 -28.15
N THR A 149 -13.18 5.30 -26.89
CA THR A 149 -14.38 5.93 -26.33
C THR A 149 -14.68 7.25 -27.03
N ALA A 150 -13.67 8.09 -27.29
CA ALA A 150 -13.84 9.34 -28.01
C ALA A 150 -14.30 9.12 -29.47
N GLU A 151 -13.78 8.10 -30.14
CA GLU A 151 -14.19 7.71 -31.50
C GLU A 151 -15.68 7.34 -31.55
N ILE A 152 -16.15 6.48 -30.64
CA ILE A 152 -17.57 6.06 -30.57
C ILE A 152 -18.49 7.24 -30.25
N LEU A 153 -18.07 8.12 -29.35
CA LEU A 153 -18.87 9.27 -28.96
C LEU A 153 -18.77 10.43 -29.95
N ALA A 154 -17.94 10.32 -30.98
CA ALA A 154 -17.61 11.38 -31.93
C ALA A 154 -17.19 12.70 -31.23
N ILE A 155 -16.50 12.58 -30.09
CA ILE A 155 -16.21 13.74 -29.24
C ILE A 155 -15.03 14.57 -29.75
N MET A 156 -14.12 14.06 -30.58
CA MET A 156 -13.00 14.91 -31.04
C MET A 156 -12.25 14.51 -32.33
N PRO A 157 -11.72 15.51 -33.07
CA PRO A 157 -10.56 15.36 -33.94
C PRO A 157 -9.25 15.34 -33.12
N GLU A 158 -8.62 14.16 -33.02
CA GLU A 158 -7.30 13.74 -32.46
C GLU A 158 -6.40 14.64 -31.58
N GLU A 159 -6.32 15.98 -31.76
CA GLU A 159 -5.23 16.78 -31.20
C GLU A 159 -5.52 17.50 -29.86
N GLU A 160 -6.75 17.93 -29.59
CA GLU A 160 -7.08 18.63 -28.32
C GLU A 160 -7.49 17.70 -27.18
N ALA A 161 -7.98 16.48 -27.45
CA ALA A 161 -8.41 15.54 -26.42
C ALA A 161 -7.21 15.10 -25.59
N THR A 162 -6.12 14.74 -26.26
CA THR A 162 -4.87 14.35 -25.62
C THR A 162 -4.25 15.52 -24.83
N ARG A 163 -4.34 16.76 -25.34
CA ARG A 163 -3.86 17.96 -24.63
C ARG A 163 -4.72 18.38 -23.46
N THR A 164 -6.04 18.22 -23.53
CA THR A 164 -6.94 18.60 -22.41
C THR A 164 -6.94 17.54 -21.31
N LEU A 165 -6.94 16.25 -21.68
CA LEU A 165 -6.91 15.11 -20.75
C LEU A 165 -5.55 14.95 -20.03
N PHE A 166 -4.44 15.20 -20.74
CA PHE A 166 -3.08 14.96 -20.20
C PHE A 166 -2.20 16.21 -20.09
N GLY A 167 -2.59 17.34 -20.69
CA GLY A 167 -1.78 18.57 -20.78
C GLY A 167 -2.05 19.64 -19.71
N GLN A 168 -2.98 19.43 -18.78
CA GLN A 168 -3.26 20.32 -17.63
C GLN A 168 -2.10 20.44 -16.60
N GLN A 169 -0.86 20.11 -16.98
CA GLN A 169 0.34 20.34 -16.16
C GLN A 169 1.36 21.30 -16.78
N ALA A 170 1.15 21.85 -17.98
CA ALA A 170 2.17 22.69 -18.61
C ALA A 170 2.26 24.13 -18.05
N GLU A 171 1.24 24.66 -17.37
CA GLU A 171 1.27 26.04 -16.87
C GLU A 171 0.83 26.14 -15.40
N SER A 172 1.77 25.86 -14.50
CA SER A 172 1.81 26.48 -13.19
C SER A 172 3.27 26.75 -12.82
N PRO A 173 3.82 27.92 -13.17
CA PRO A 173 5.06 28.38 -12.57
C PRO A 173 4.73 28.74 -11.12
N ALA A 174 5.51 28.21 -10.17
CA ALA A 174 5.43 28.47 -8.73
C ALA A 174 4.27 27.81 -7.96
N ARG A 175 4.33 26.48 -7.80
CA ARG A 175 4.14 25.90 -6.47
C ARG A 175 5.30 24.98 -6.16
N LEU A 176 6.11 25.42 -5.20
CA LEU A 176 7.17 24.68 -4.54
C LEU A 176 6.76 23.22 -4.36
N ALA A 177 7.57 22.35 -4.94
CA ALA A 177 7.52 20.92 -4.75
C ALA A 177 7.49 20.59 -3.25
N SER A 178 6.33 20.15 -2.77
CA SER A 178 6.30 19.18 -1.69
C SER A 178 6.13 17.82 -2.37
N PRO A 179 7.21 17.07 -2.65
CA PRO A 179 7.08 15.71 -3.14
C PRO A 179 6.61 14.86 -1.97
N ARG A 180 5.30 14.77 -1.79
CA ARG A 180 4.67 13.84 -0.86
C ARG A 180 4.60 12.46 -1.52
N ASN A 181 5.77 11.90 -1.88
CA ASN A 181 5.93 10.50 -2.25
C ASN A 181 6.31 9.72 -0.98
N PRO A 182 5.36 9.08 -0.26
CA PRO A 182 5.68 8.28 0.91
C PRO A 182 6.68 7.15 0.61
N VAL A 183 6.73 6.70 -0.65
CA VAL A 183 7.67 5.68 -1.15
C VAL A 183 9.12 6.21 -1.15
N LEU A 184 9.35 7.47 -1.52
CA LEU A 184 10.70 8.04 -1.54
C LEU A 184 11.25 8.27 -0.12
N ARG A 185 10.38 8.64 0.84
CA ARG A 185 10.77 8.72 2.26
C ARG A 185 11.12 7.35 2.83
N GLY A 186 10.35 6.31 2.47
CA GLY A 186 10.68 4.93 2.84
C GLY A 186 12.03 4.48 2.27
N LEU A 187 12.31 4.83 1.01
CA LEU A 187 13.58 4.50 0.35
C LEU A 187 14.77 5.22 1.00
N CYS A 188 14.64 6.50 1.37
CA CYS A 188 15.70 7.23 2.06
C CYS A 188 16.00 6.66 3.46
N ILE A 189 14.96 6.27 4.22
CA ILE A 189 15.14 5.68 5.55
C ILE A 189 15.80 4.29 5.43
N CYS A 190 15.36 3.46 4.48
CA CYS A 190 16.00 2.17 4.21
C CYS A 190 17.44 2.35 3.72
N GLY A 191 17.70 3.35 2.87
CA GLY A 191 19.04 3.64 2.36
C GLY A 191 20.02 4.06 3.45
N ILE A 192 19.59 4.94 4.37
CA ILE A 192 20.41 5.34 5.53
C ILE A 192 20.66 4.14 6.45
N GLY A 193 19.64 3.31 6.69
CA GLY A 193 19.78 2.07 7.47
C GLY A 193 20.78 1.10 6.86
N ALA A 194 20.71 0.87 5.54
CA ALA A 194 21.64 0.01 4.82
C ALA A 194 23.08 0.56 4.85
N ALA A 195 23.25 1.88 4.67
CA ALA A 195 24.57 2.51 4.74
C ALA A 195 25.19 2.41 6.14
N ALA A 196 24.40 2.61 7.20
CA ALA A 196 24.85 2.44 8.58
C ALA A 196 25.24 0.98 8.88
N LEU A 197 24.48 0.01 8.36
CA LEU A 197 24.81 -1.42 8.49
C LEU A 197 26.15 -1.76 7.80
N VAL A 198 26.36 -1.26 6.58
CA VAL A 198 27.63 -1.47 5.86
C VAL A 198 28.81 -0.84 6.61
N LEU A 199 28.65 0.38 7.14
CA LEU A 199 29.68 1.02 7.96
C LEU A 199 29.98 0.23 9.24
N ALA A 200 28.96 -0.31 9.91
CA ALA A 200 29.14 -1.17 11.07
C ALA A 200 29.91 -2.45 10.72
N CYS A 201 29.61 -3.08 9.58
CA CYS A 201 30.35 -4.25 9.09
C CYS A 201 31.82 -3.92 8.79
N ILE A 202 32.09 -2.79 8.12
CA ILE A 202 33.47 -2.35 7.83
C ILE A 202 34.23 -2.08 9.13
N TYR A 203 33.60 -1.38 10.08
CA TYR A 203 34.20 -1.11 11.39
C TYR A 203 34.50 -2.41 12.15
N TYR A 204 33.57 -3.37 12.16
CA TYR A 204 33.77 -4.66 12.81
C TYR A 204 34.93 -5.45 12.18
N LEU A 205 35.01 -5.50 10.85
CA LEU A 205 36.13 -6.15 10.14
C LEU A 205 37.48 -5.49 10.43
N HIS A 206 37.49 -4.15 10.52
CA HIS A 206 38.70 -3.41 10.85
C HIS A 206 39.16 -3.70 12.29
N SER A 207 38.23 -3.68 13.26
CA SER A 207 38.50 -4.02 14.65
C SER A 207 39.01 -5.46 14.79
N TYR A 208 38.39 -6.40 14.07
CA TYR A 208 38.82 -7.80 14.07
C TYR A 208 40.23 -7.97 13.53
N ARG A 209 40.57 -7.30 12.41
CA ARG A 209 41.94 -7.32 11.85
C ARG A 209 42.97 -6.77 12.83
N SER A 210 42.67 -5.62 13.45
CA SER A 210 43.55 -5.01 14.45
C SER A 210 43.80 -5.95 15.64
N ALA A 211 42.77 -6.67 16.11
CA ALA A 211 42.92 -7.63 17.19
C ALA A 211 43.78 -8.83 16.78
N THR A 212 43.59 -9.36 15.55
CA THR A 212 44.42 -10.46 15.05
C THR A 212 45.88 -10.09 14.85
N ASP A 213 46.18 -8.85 14.45
CA ASP A 213 47.56 -8.40 14.28
C ASP A 213 48.27 -8.25 15.63
N SER A 214 47.56 -7.79 16.67
CA SER A 214 48.08 -7.76 18.05
C SER A 214 48.42 -9.17 18.54
N LEU A 215 47.53 -10.14 18.32
CA LEU A 215 47.77 -11.54 18.72
C LEU A 215 48.93 -12.18 17.95
N ARG A 216 49.06 -11.90 16.64
CA ARG A 216 50.19 -12.36 15.83
C ARG A 216 51.51 -11.79 16.32
N HIS A 217 51.52 -10.52 16.72
CA HIS A 217 52.71 -9.88 17.27
C HIS A 217 53.14 -10.58 18.58
N GLU A 218 52.22 -10.77 19.53
CA GLU A 218 52.49 -11.46 20.80
C GLU A 218 52.95 -12.91 20.60
N LEU A 219 52.34 -13.66 19.67
CA LEU A 219 52.78 -15.01 19.33
C LEU A 219 54.20 -15.02 18.73
N SER A 220 54.52 -14.05 17.88
CA SER A 220 55.87 -13.95 17.29
C SER A 220 56.94 -13.61 18.35
N GLU A 221 56.58 -12.81 19.35
CA GLU A 221 57.47 -12.43 20.44
C GLU A 221 57.72 -13.59 21.40
N THR A 222 56.67 -14.31 21.77
CA THR A 222 56.77 -15.52 22.60
C THR A 222 57.58 -16.62 21.91
N GLN A 223 57.41 -16.79 20.59
CA GLN A 223 58.22 -17.75 19.83
C GLN A 223 59.72 -17.39 19.85
N LYS A 224 60.08 -16.11 19.65
CA LYS A 224 61.48 -15.64 19.76
C LYS A 224 62.06 -15.86 21.15
N LEU A 225 61.26 -15.66 22.20
CA LEU A 225 61.67 -15.91 23.59
C LEU A 225 61.94 -17.41 23.85
N ILE A 226 61.08 -18.30 23.32
CA ILE A 226 61.27 -19.75 23.41
C ILE A 226 62.54 -20.17 22.66
N GLU A 227 62.74 -19.69 21.42
CA GLU A 227 63.94 -19.99 20.63
C GLU A 227 65.22 -19.49 21.32
N ALA A 228 65.23 -18.26 21.85
CA ALA A 228 66.37 -17.71 22.57
C ALA A 228 66.68 -18.52 23.85
N LYS A 229 65.65 -18.96 24.58
CA LYS A 229 65.81 -19.82 25.77
C LYS A 229 66.36 -21.20 25.38
N ALA A 230 65.86 -21.79 24.29
CA ALA A 230 66.35 -23.06 23.77
C ALA A 230 67.82 -22.98 23.35
N MET A 231 68.24 -21.92 22.64
CA MET A 231 69.65 -21.70 22.28
C MET A 231 70.57 -21.57 23.51
N ARG A 232 70.13 -20.84 24.55
CA ARG A 232 70.90 -20.75 25.81
C ARG A 232 71.04 -22.11 26.50
N HIS A 233 69.99 -22.93 26.50
CA HIS A 233 70.07 -24.28 27.05
C HIS A 233 70.99 -25.20 26.23
N ALA A 234 71.01 -25.09 24.90
CA ALA A 234 71.93 -25.84 24.04
C ALA A 234 73.40 -25.47 24.32
N LEU A 235 73.71 -24.16 24.37
CA LEU A 235 75.06 -23.67 24.72
C LEU A 235 75.52 -24.11 26.13
N ASN A 236 74.60 -24.11 27.10
CA ASN A 236 74.88 -24.60 28.45
C ASN A 236 75.07 -26.12 28.51
N ALA A 237 74.38 -26.88 27.65
CA ALA A 237 74.56 -28.33 27.55
C ALA A 237 75.93 -28.69 26.96
N ASP A 238 76.35 -28.01 25.88
CA ASP A 238 77.65 -28.24 25.25
C ASP A 238 78.82 -27.90 26.20
N THR A 239 78.68 -26.84 26.99
CA THR A 239 79.68 -26.50 28.02
C THR A 239 79.73 -27.53 29.15
N LEU A 240 78.60 -28.11 29.55
CA LEU A 240 78.58 -29.21 30.53
C LEU A 240 79.22 -30.50 29.97
N VAL A 241 79.03 -30.81 28.70
CA VAL A 241 79.71 -31.94 28.04
C VAL A 241 81.22 -31.71 28.00
N ALA A 242 81.68 -30.52 27.60
CA ALA A 242 83.11 -30.18 27.60
C ALA A 242 83.76 -30.21 28.99
N VAL A 243 83.04 -29.82 30.04
CA VAL A 243 83.52 -29.91 31.44
C VAL A 243 83.54 -31.36 31.93
N ARG A 244 82.56 -32.18 31.54
CA ARG A 244 82.50 -33.60 31.90
C ARG A 244 83.65 -34.41 31.28
N GLU A 245 84.01 -34.13 30.03
CA GLU A 245 85.17 -34.77 29.38
C GLU A 245 86.51 -34.41 30.05
N ARG A 246 86.63 -33.25 30.70
CA ARG A 246 87.83 -32.89 31.48
C ARG A 246 87.91 -33.55 32.85
N LYS A 247 86.81 -34.05 33.41
CA LYS A 247 86.74 -34.52 34.80
C LYS A 247 86.46 -36.01 34.94
N GLN A 248 86.68 -36.80 33.88
CA GLN A 248 86.57 -38.25 33.96
C GLN A 248 87.95 -38.88 34.21
N PRO A 249 88.38 -39.10 35.47
CA PRO A 249 89.39 -40.09 35.75
C PRO A 249 88.84 -41.45 35.32
N ARG A 250 89.69 -42.13 34.57
CA ARG A 250 89.51 -43.44 33.99
C ARG A 250 89.52 -44.49 35.11
N ASP A 251 88.39 -44.70 35.78
CA ASP A 251 88.19 -45.87 36.64
C ASP A 251 87.04 -46.73 36.13
N ALA A 252 87.41 -47.99 35.96
CA ALA A 252 86.65 -49.07 35.39
C ALA A 252 85.66 -49.69 36.39
N ASN A 253 84.79 -50.56 35.85
CA ASN A 253 84.00 -51.58 36.53
C ASN A 253 82.90 -51.10 37.50
N ALA A 254 81.65 -51.43 37.18
CA ALA A 254 80.99 -52.59 37.78
C ALA A 254 79.54 -52.73 37.27
N GLU A 255 79.17 -53.99 37.02
CA GLU A 255 77.85 -54.53 36.70
C GLU A 255 76.75 -54.27 37.75
N ASN A 256 75.51 -54.58 37.34
CA ASN A 256 74.26 -54.85 38.08
C ASN A 256 73.25 -53.71 38.17
N LYS A 257 71.93 -53.94 38.21
CA LYS A 257 71.03 -55.07 37.90
C LYS A 257 69.61 -54.47 38.03
N ALA A 258 68.67 -55.09 37.33
CA ALA A 258 67.21 -54.90 37.36
C ALA A 258 66.61 -54.21 38.61
N ASP A 259 65.57 -53.38 38.45
CA ASP A 259 64.17 -53.85 38.54
C ASP A 259 63.12 -52.71 38.50
N LEU A 260 61.92 -53.11 38.05
CA LEU A 260 60.57 -52.65 38.39
C LEU A 260 60.05 -51.22 38.11
N ALA A 261 58.87 -51.23 37.48
CA ALA A 261 57.89 -50.16 37.21
C ALA A 261 57.29 -49.57 38.53
N PRO A 262 56.35 -48.57 38.56
CA PRO A 262 55.12 -48.49 37.73
C PRO A 262 54.67 -47.09 37.26
N ALA A 263 53.81 -47.07 36.25
CA ALA A 263 53.02 -45.91 35.84
C ALA A 263 51.78 -45.71 36.75
N PRO A 264 51.32 -44.47 36.95
CA PRO A 264 49.91 -44.28 37.30
C PRO A 264 49.17 -43.18 36.51
N ARG A 265 47.91 -43.53 36.25
CA ARG A 265 46.67 -42.75 36.39
C ARG A 265 46.34 -41.61 35.43
N ALA A 266 45.35 -41.91 34.59
CA ALA A 266 44.39 -40.99 33.99
C ALA A 266 43.37 -40.45 35.01
N LEU A 267 42.90 -39.22 34.80
CA LEU A 267 41.64 -38.56 35.24
C LEU A 267 41.57 -37.18 34.52
N PRO A 268 40.44 -36.45 34.49
CA PRO A 268 39.13 -36.79 33.92
C PRO A 268 38.63 -35.72 32.91
N SER A 269 37.66 -36.08 32.07
CA SER A 269 36.95 -35.16 31.16
C SER A 269 35.95 -34.27 31.90
N PRO A 270 35.83 -32.97 31.56
CA PRO A 270 34.68 -32.15 31.93
C PRO A 270 33.63 -32.06 30.80
N GLN A 271 32.37 -32.29 31.16
CA GLN A 271 31.18 -31.95 30.36
C GLN A 271 30.96 -30.43 30.29
N PRO A 272 30.26 -29.97 29.23
CA PRO A 272 29.18 -28.99 29.41
C PRO A 272 27.90 -29.47 28.68
N SER A 273 26.75 -29.61 29.34
CA SER A 273 25.85 -28.59 29.91
C SER A 273 24.96 -27.88 28.87
N ALA A 274 23.66 -28.21 28.97
CA ALA A 274 22.46 -27.41 28.76
C ALA A 274 22.13 -26.81 27.37
N ALA A 275 21.03 -27.31 26.82
CA ALA A 275 20.22 -26.68 25.77
C ALA A 275 19.26 -25.60 26.36
N PRO A 276 18.85 -24.59 25.57
CA PRO A 276 17.84 -23.60 25.97
C PRO A 276 16.40 -24.00 25.55
N PRO A 277 15.37 -23.48 26.25
CA PRO A 277 13.97 -23.78 25.96
C PRO A 277 13.38 -22.91 24.84
N GLN A 278 12.50 -23.52 24.03
CA GLN A 278 11.63 -22.86 23.06
C GLN A 278 10.42 -22.24 23.79
N GLN A 279 10.14 -20.97 23.51
CA GLN A 279 8.90 -20.29 23.89
C GLN A 279 7.99 -20.14 22.66
N THR A 280 6.81 -20.74 22.74
CA THR A 280 5.64 -20.51 21.87
C THR A 280 4.80 -19.37 22.45
N PRO A 281 4.34 -18.39 21.65
CA PRO A 281 3.29 -17.48 22.07
C PRO A 281 1.90 -18.04 21.73
N GLN A 282 1.08 -18.27 22.76
CA GLN A 282 -0.37 -18.41 22.65
C GLN A 282 -1.00 -17.03 22.41
N MET A 283 -1.81 -16.89 21.36
CA MET A 283 -2.72 -15.75 21.19
C MET A 283 -4.04 -16.07 21.89
N THR A 284 -4.37 -15.27 22.91
CA THR A 284 -5.69 -15.20 23.53
C THR A 284 -6.60 -14.31 22.68
N SER A 285 -7.70 -14.91 22.22
CA SER A 285 -8.83 -14.26 21.58
C SER A 285 -9.83 -13.85 22.66
N THR A 286 -10.08 -12.54 22.80
CA THR A 286 -11.13 -12.00 23.65
C THR A 286 -12.07 -11.15 22.81
N ALA A 287 -13.26 -11.66 22.57
CA ALA A 287 -14.42 -10.92 22.10
C ALA A 287 -15.16 -10.30 23.29
N PRO A 288 -15.79 -9.13 23.13
CA PRO A 288 -16.95 -8.75 23.92
C PRO A 288 -18.22 -8.81 23.05
N SER A 289 -19.16 -9.61 23.54
CA SER A 289 -20.57 -9.65 23.14
C SER A 289 -21.31 -8.65 24.02
N ASP A 290 -21.87 -7.59 23.43
CA ASP A 290 -22.87 -6.76 24.09
C ASP A 290 -24.15 -6.73 23.25
N GLY A 291 -25.19 -7.33 23.85
CA GLY A 291 -26.54 -7.43 23.31
C GLY A 291 -27.26 -6.09 23.39
N SER A 292 -27.76 -5.65 22.23
CA SER A 292 -28.63 -4.49 22.11
C SER A 292 -30.06 -4.83 22.51
N THR A 293 -30.56 -3.96 23.38
CA THR A 293 -31.93 -3.61 23.74
C THR A 293 -32.92 -3.73 22.58
N GLN A 294 -33.93 -4.58 22.77
CA GLN A 294 -35.15 -4.62 21.98
C GLN A 294 -36.09 -3.50 22.48
N ALA A 295 -36.29 -2.47 21.65
CA ALA A 295 -37.37 -1.50 21.82
C ALA A 295 -38.28 -1.58 20.59
N ALA A 296 -39.53 -1.96 20.82
CA ALA A 296 -40.59 -2.03 19.84
C ALA A 296 -40.94 -0.65 19.28
N PRO A 297 -41.30 -0.53 17.98
CA PRO A 297 -42.05 0.62 17.51
C PRO A 297 -43.56 0.33 17.56
N ALA A 298 -44.25 1.22 18.27
CA ALA A 298 -45.69 1.36 18.31
C ALA A 298 -46.26 1.70 16.91
N ALA A 299 -47.41 1.11 16.61
CA ALA A 299 -48.26 1.47 15.49
C ALA A 299 -48.82 2.90 15.64
N PRO A 300 -48.94 3.67 14.56
CA PRO A 300 -49.89 4.78 14.49
C PRO A 300 -51.23 4.34 13.87
N PRO A 301 -52.33 5.03 14.25
CA PRO A 301 -53.70 4.61 14.02
C PRO A 301 -54.23 4.94 12.63
N ALA A 302 -55.31 4.23 12.28
CA ALA A 302 -56.18 4.48 11.15
C ALA A 302 -56.85 5.87 11.25
N GLU A 303 -56.82 6.65 10.17
CA GLU A 303 -57.71 7.78 9.97
C GLU A 303 -58.36 7.72 8.57
N GLU A 304 -59.68 7.64 8.63
CA GLU A 304 -60.69 8.31 7.79
C GLU A 304 -60.70 8.13 6.26
N SER A 305 -61.48 7.12 5.90
CA SER A 305 -62.50 7.18 4.85
C SER A 305 -63.28 8.50 4.80
N GLY A 306 -63.35 9.09 3.60
CA GLY A 306 -64.58 9.71 3.11
C GLY A 306 -64.44 11.13 2.58
N THR A 307 -64.72 11.30 1.28
CA THR A 307 -65.84 12.11 0.75
C THR A 307 -65.45 12.80 -0.56
N GLU A 308 -66.05 12.28 -1.64
CA GLU A 308 -66.36 12.93 -2.92
C GLU A 308 -66.74 14.42 -2.77
N PRO A 309 -66.46 15.28 -3.77
CA PRO A 309 -67.44 15.41 -4.84
C PRO A 309 -66.87 15.75 -6.23
N ALA A 310 -67.43 15.12 -7.26
CA ALA A 310 -67.70 15.76 -8.55
C ALA A 310 -69.10 16.43 -8.48
N PRO A 311 -69.59 17.19 -9.48
CA PRO A 311 -68.99 17.59 -10.76
C PRO A 311 -69.04 19.12 -10.98
N ASP A 312 -68.35 19.63 -12.00
CA ASP A 312 -68.89 20.82 -12.67
C ASP A 312 -68.65 20.82 -14.17
N ASN A 313 -69.69 21.29 -14.83
CA ASN A 313 -70.11 21.06 -16.19
C ASN A 313 -69.79 22.32 -17.01
N LYS A 314 -69.07 22.21 -18.13
CA LYS A 314 -69.10 23.26 -19.16
C LYS A 314 -69.16 22.66 -20.55
N GLU A 315 -70.39 22.64 -21.05
CA GLU A 315 -70.78 22.52 -22.44
C GLU A 315 -70.25 23.68 -23.30
N GLN A 316 -69.91 23.29 -24.55
CA GLN A 316 -70.23 23.92 -25.83
C GLN A 316 -69.88 25.40 -26.09
N THR A 317 -69.11 25.61 -27.15
CA THR A 317 -69.57 26.15 -28.46
C THR A 317 -68.36 26.17 -29.41
N SER A 318 -68.35 25.40 -30.50
CA SER A 318 -68.87 25.76 -31.83
C SER A 318 -68.23 27.02 -32.41
N SER A 319 -67.33 26.89 -33.41
CA SER A 319 -67.42 27.70 -34.64
C SER A 319 -66.46 27.20 -35.73
N SER A 320 -67.01 27.17 -36.93
CA SER A 320 -66.54 26.68 -38.22
C SER A 320 -65.56 27.62 -38.96
N ALA A 321 -65.22 27.17 -40.18
CA ALA A 321 -64.66 27.87 -41.35
C ALA A 321 -63.14 27.66 -41.54
N GLU A 322 -62.64 26.84 -42.46
CA GLU A 322 -62.88 26.77 -43.92
C GLU A 322 -62.36 28.02 -44.65
N THR A 323 -61.29 27.88 -45.44
CA THR A 323 -61.23 28.15 -46.90
C THR A 323 -59.85 28.69 -47.35
N LYS A 324 -59.26 27.95 -48.32
CA LYS A 324 -58.26 28.31 -49.35
C LYS A 324 -56.90 28.86 -48.97
#